data_AF-A0A3M1G7Y0-F1
#
_entry.id   AF-A0A3M1G7Y0-F1
#
_cell.length_a   1.000
_cell.length_b   1.000
_cell.length_c   1.000
_cell.angle_alpha   90.00
_cell.angle_beta   90.00
_cell.angle_gamma   90.00
#
_symmetry.space_group_name_H-M   'P 1'
#
loop_
_entity.id
_entity.type
_entity.pdbx_description
1 polymer ?
#
loop_
_entity_poly.entity_id
_entity_poly.type
_entity_poly.pdbx_seq_one_letter_code
_entity_poly.pdbx_strand_id
1 'polypeptide(L)'
;MRKLIDWLRAPEWNPYTAGAGLGVLSILALLFTNRLLGASGAFENIAAALMKVIAPGLEQNMYWRFVMPAGFSLGVAMLIGIMLGSFLSAVVSGTFKLRLISDDQWVRVFGPSVWKRWLAL
;
A
#
# COMPACT_ATOMS: atom_id res chain seq x y z
N MET A 1 27.93 -3.17 -15.10
CA MET A 1 26.71 -3.99 -14.91
C MET A 1 26.56 -4.51 -13.48
N ARG A 2 27.56 -5.18 -12.90
CA ARG A 2 27.47 -5.76 -11.54
C ARG A 2 27.10 -4.74 -10.43
N LYS A 3 27.76 -3.58 -10.41
CA LYS A 3 27.45 -2.47 -9.48
C LYS A 3 25.99 -1.99 -9.52
N LEU A 4 25.36 -1.98 -10.71
CA LEU A 4 23.95 -1.56 -10.86
C LEU A 4 23.02 -2.62 -10.28
N ILE A 5 23.32 -3.90 -10.53
CA ILE A 5 22.55 -5.03 -9.99
C ILE A 5 22.66 -5.06 -8.46
N ASP A 6 23.87 -4.86 -7.94
CA ASP A 6 24.10 -4.82 -6.49
C ASP A 6 23.36 -3.64 -5.84
N TRP A 7 23.31 -2.50 -6.52
CA TRP A 7 22.54 -1.34 -6.07
C TRP A 7 21.03 -1.61 -6.08
N LEU A 8 20.49 -2.23 -7.14
CA LEU A 8 19.06 -2.59 -7.21
C LEU A 8 18.66 -3.66 -6.19
N ARG A 9 19.60 -4.54 -5.82
CA ARG A 9 19.39 -5.58 -4.80
C ARG A 9 19.65 -5.10 -3.38
N ALA A 10 20.15 -3.87 -3.20
CA ALA A 10 20.40 -3.33 -1.88
C ALA A 10 19.07 -3.29 -1.09
N PRO A 11 19.06 -3.77 0.17
CA PRO A 11 17.84 -3.80 0.99
C PRO A 11 17.34 -2.40 1.31
N GLU A 12 18.24 -1.42 1.37
CA GLU A 12 17.92 -0.02 1.63
C GLU A 12 18.70 0.85 0.65
N TRP A 13 18.02 1.85 0.09
CA TRP A 13 18.62 2.84 -0.79
C TRP A 13 18.95 4.12 -0.01
N ASN A 14 19.88 4.91 -0.53
CA ASN A 14 20.14 6.24 0.04
C ASN A 14 18.84 7.07 0.03
N PRO A 15 18.45 7.69 1.15
CA PRO A 15 17.18 8.39 1.29
C PRO A 15 17.00 9.53 0.27
N TYR A 16 18.09 10.20 -0.14
CA TYR A 16 18.02 11.25 -1.16
C TYR A 16 17.69 10.68 -2.54
N THR A 17 18.26 9.52 -2.90
CA THR A 17 17.99 8.87 -4.19
C THR A 17 16.57 8.30 -4.25
N ALA A 18 16.12 7.66 -3.17
CA ALA A 18 14.76 7.16 -3.07
C ALA A 18 13.74 8.31 -3.07
N GLY A 19 14.02 9.39 -2.32
CA GLY A 19 13.19 10.60 -2.27
C GLY A 19 13.08 11.30 -3.62
N ALA A 20 14.20 11.43 -4.36
CA ALA A 20 14.19 11.99 -5.71
C ALA A 20 13.33 11.14 -6.67
N GLY A 21 13.45 9.80 -6.61
CA GLY A 21 12.61 8.90 -7.40
C GLY A 21 11.12 9.04 -7.09
N LEU A 22 10.76 9.14 -5.80
CA LEU A 22 9.38 9.36 -5.36
C LEU A 22 8.85 10.74 -5.78
N GLY A 23 9.70 11.77 -5.76
CA GLY A 23 9.37 13.11 -6.27
C GLY A 23 9.05 13.10 -7.75
N VAL A 24 9.88 12.45 -8.57
CA VAL A 24 9.64 12.26 -10.00
C VAL A 24 8.32 11.52 -10.24
N LEU A 25 8.08 10.41 -9.53
CA LEU A 25 6.81 9.67 -9.62
C LEU A 25 5.60 10.54 -9.27
N SER A 26 5.73 11.41 -8.27
CA SER A 26 4.66 12.33 -7.85
C SER A 26 4.36 13.37 -8.93
N ILE A 27 5.39 13.90 -9.59
CA ILE A 27 5.23 14.82 -10.73
C ILE A 27 4.53 14.11 -11.89
N LEU A 28 4.97 12.89 -12.23
CA LEU A 28 4.35 12.11 -13.30
C LEU A 28 2.89 11.78 -12.98
N ALA A 29 2.57 11.45 -11.73
CA ALA A 29 1.19 11.21 -11.31
C ALA A 29 0.31 12.44 -11.55
N LEU A 30 0.78 13.62 -11.16
CA LEU A 30 0.08 14.88 -11.43
C LEU A 30 -0.05 15.16 -12.93
N LEU A 31 1.02 14.96 -13.70
CA LEU A 31 1.05 15.24 -15.13
C LEU A 31 0.05 14.37 -15.91
N PHE A 32 -0.03 13.07 -15.60
CA PHE A 32 -0.85 12.13 -16.37
C PHE A 32 -2.28 11.99 -15.84
N THR A 33 -2.49 12.20 -14.53
CA THR A 33 -3.77 11.89 -13.89
C THR A 33 -4.46 13.09 -13.27
N ASN A 34 -3.76 14.23 -13.19
CA ASN A 34 -4.20 15.45 -12.52
C ASN A 34 -4.63 15.20 -11.06
N ARG A 35 -4.03 14.20 -10.41
CA ARG A 35 -4.32 13.76 -9.04
C ARG A 35 -3.01 13.50 -8.30
N LEU A 36 -3.01 13.82 -7.01
CA LEU A 36 -1.93 13.45 -6.11
C LEU A 36 -1.99 11.95 -5.81
N LEU A 37 -0.84 11.38 -5.41
CA LEU A 37 -0.78 10.00 -4.91
C LEU A 37 -1.66 9.88 -3.66
N GLY A 38 -2.61 8.95 -3.66
CA GLY A 38 -3.56 8.78 -2.56
C GLY A 38 -4.07 7.35 -2.46
N ALA A 39 -3.91 6.73 -1.29
CA ALA A 39 -4.26 5.32 -1.05
C ALA A 39 -5.59 5.13 -0.32
N SER A 40 -6.00 6.08 0.55
CA SER A 40 -7.19 5.94 1.40
C SER A 40 -8.49 5.74 0.60
N GLY A 41 -8.71 6.57 -0.44
CA GLY A 41 -9.90 6.47 -1.29
C GLY A 41 -10.03 5.13 -2.02
N ALA A 42 -8.92 4.43 -2.25
CA ALA A 42 -8.94 3.08 -2.84
C ALA A 42 -9.71 2.09 -1.96
N PHE A 43 -9.52 2.16 -0.64
CA PHE A 43 -10.24 1.30 0.31
C PHE A 43 -11.73 1.61 0.30
N GLU A 44 -12.10 2.89 0.23
CA GLU A 44 -13.50 3.31 0.14
C GLU A 44 -14.15 2.81 -1.17
N ASN A 45 -13.46 2.92 -2.31
CA ASN A 45 -13.97 2.38 -3.58
C ASN A 45 -14.15 0.85 -3.57
N ILE A 46 -13.23 0.12 -2.93
CA ILE A 46 -13.32 -1.34 -2.76
C ILE A 46 -14.47 -1.70 -1.81
N ALA A 47 -14.60 -0.99 -0.69
CA ALA A 47 -15.69 -1.16 0.25
C ALA A 47 -17.05 -0.91 -0.43
N ALA A 48 -17.17 0.16 -1.21
CA ALA A 48 -18.38 0.44 -2.00
C ALA A 48 -18.73 -0.72 -2.95
N ALA A 49 -17.74 -1.35 -3.57
CA ALA A 49 -17.95 -2.51 -4.44
C ALA A 49 -18.40 -3.76 -3.67
N LEU A 50 -17.84 -4.01 -2.48
CA LEU A 50 -18.28 -5.07 -1.57
C LEU A 50 -19.70 -4.83 -1.05
N MET A 51 -20.05 -3.58 -0.72
CA MET A 51 -21.36 -3.23 -0.19
C MET A 51 -22.50 -3.51 -1.17
N LYS A 52 -22.25 -3.40 -2.49
CA LYS A 52 -23.23 -3.82 -3.51
C LYS A 52 -23.62 -5.30 -3.40
N VAL A 53 -22.72 -6.15 -2.92
CA VAL A 53 -22.94 -7.60 -2.77
C VAL A 53 -23.55 -7.91 -1.40
N ILE A 54 -23.06 -7.27 -0.34
CA ILE A 54 -23.45 -7.57 1.05
C ILE A 54 -24.80 -6.93 1.41
N ALA A 55 -25.04 -5.70 0.96
CA ALA A 55 -26.24 -4.92 1.30
C ALA A 55 -26.77 -4.18 0.05
N PRO A 56 -27.48 -4.89 -0.85
CA PRO A 56 -28.06 -4.29 -2.05
C PRO A 56 -28.99 -3.13 -1.68
N GLY A 57 -28.79 -1.97 -2.31
CA GLY A 57 -29.52 -0.73 -2.05
C GLY A 57 -28.72 0.31 -1.27
N LEU A 58 -27.68 -0.08 -0.52
CA LEU A 58 -26.84 0.88 0.20
C LEU A 58 -25.97 1.74 -0.75
N GLU A 59 -25.69 1.24 -1.94
CA GLU A 59 -25.00 1.98 -3.00
C GLU A 59 -25.79 3.20 -3.50
N GLN A 60 -27.10 3.24 -3.25
CA GLN A 60 -27.96 4.36 -3.61
C GLN A 60 -27.87 5.52 -2.60
N ASN A 61 -27.29 5.27 -1.42
CA ASN A 61 -27.02 6.32 -0.44
C ASN A 61 -26.13 7.41 -1.08
N MET A 62 -26.42 8.67 -0.77
CA MET A 62 -25.77 9.85 -1.32
C MET A 62 -24.23 9.75 -1.26
N TYR A 63 -23.69 9.24 -0.16
CA TYR A 63 -22.24 9.06 0.00
C TYR A 63 -21.65 8.07 -1.02
N TRP A 64 -22.19 6.86 -1.10
CA TRP A 64 -21.68 5.82 -2.03
C TRP A 64 -22.01 6.11 -3.49
N ARG A 65 -23.02 6.94 -3.76
CA ARG A 65 -23.41 7.30 -5.12
C ARG A 65 -22.59 8.47 -5.67
N PHE A 66 -22.30 9.48 -4.85
CA PHE A 66 -21.70 10.74 -5.33
C PHE A 66 -20.31 11.03 -4.77
N VAL A 67 -19.98 10.54 -3.57
CA VAL A 67 -18.69 10.81 -2.92
C VAL A 67 -17.69 9.70 -3.25
N MET A 68 -18.08 8.44 -3.01
CA MET A 68 -17.23 7.26 -3.23
C MET A 68 -17.94 6.17 -4.03
N PRO A 69 -18.13 6.36 -5.35
CA PRO A 69 -18.72 5.33 -6.20
C PRO A 69 -17.89 4.04 -6.20
N ALA A 70 -18.59 2.92 -6.14
CA ALA A 70 -17.99 1.61 -6.36
C ALA A 70 -17.36 1.54 -7.76
N GLY A 71 -16.06 1.23 -7.82
CA GLY A 71 -15.38 1.09 -9.10
C GLY A 71 -13.88 0.96 -8.98
N PHE A 72 -13.25 0.66 -10.11
CA PHE A 72 -11.80 0.63 -10.23
C PHE A 72 -11.27 2.05 -10.38
N SER A 73 -10.97 2.69 -9.25
CA SER A 73 -10.38 4.03 -9.25
C SER A 73 -8.87 3.97 -9.47
N LEU A 74 -8.29 5.11 -9.83
CA LEU A 74 -6.83 5.27 -9.89
C LEU A 74 -6.16 4.89 -8.55
N GLY A 75 -6.81 5.16 -7.42
CA GLY A 75 -6.32 4.76 -6.11
C GLY A 75 -6.23 3.24 -5.97
N VAL A 76 -7.22 2.50 -6.49
CA VAL A 76 -7.20 1.02 -6.50
C VAL A 76 -6.06 0.50 -7.37
N ALA A 77 -5.85 1.08 -8.55
CA ALA A 77 -4.72 0.74 -9.41
C ALA A 77 -3.37 0.99 -8.70
N MET A 78 -3.25 2.12 -8.00
CA MET A 78 -2.07 2.48 -7.24
C MET A 78 -1.83 1.51 -6.06
N LEU A 79 -2.88 1.13 -5.34
CA LEU A 79 -2.79 0.16 -4.24
C LEU A 79 -2.24 -1.18 -4.71
N ILE A 80 -2.74 -1.69 -5.85
CA ILE A 80 -2.23 -2.91 -6.48
C ILE A 80 -0.77 -2.73 -6.90
N GLY A 81 -0.43 -1.59 -7.52
CA GLY A 81 0.94 -1.26 -7.92
C GLY A 81 1.92 -1.24 -6.74
N ILE A 82 1.52 -0.64 -5.61
CA ILE A 82 2.34 -0.62 -4.38
C ILE A 82 2.52 -2.04 -3.84
N MET A 83 1.44 -2.83 -3.81
CA MET A 83 1.51 -4.22 -3.33
C MET A 83 2.48 -5.06 -4.18
N LEU A 84 2.35 -5.01 -5.51
CA LEU A 84 3.22 -5.76 -6.42
C LEU A 84 4.66 -5.22 -6.42
N GLY A 85 4.83 -3.90 -6.40
CA GLY A 85 6.13 -3.24 -6.39
C GLY A 85 6.92 -3.51 -5.10
N SER A 86 6.26 -3.42 -3.94
CA SER A 86 6.89 -3.75 -2.64
C SER A 86 7.24 -5.23 -2.54
N PHE A 87 6.35 -6.12 -3.02
CA PHE A 87 6.64 -7.55 -3.09
C PHE A 87 7.85 -7.84 -3.98
N LEU A 88 7.88 -7.30 -5.19
CA LEU A 88 9.00 -7.49 -6.11
C LEU A 88 10.31 -6.94 -5.52
N SER A 89 10.27 -5.76 -4.90
CA SER A 89 11.42 -5.17 -4.22
C SER A 89 11.94 -6.08 -3.10
N ALA A 90 11.05 -6.65 -2.28
CA ALA A 90 11.43 -7.56 -1.19
C ALA A 90 12.04 -8.87 -1.71
N VAL A 91 11.53 -9.41 -2.82
CA VAL A 91 12.07 -10.62 -3.45
C VAL A 91 13.44 -10.35 -4.08
N VAL A 92 13.58 -9.24 -4.83
CA VAL A 92 14.84 -8.87 -5.50
C VAL A 92 15.95 -8.57 -4.51
N SER A 93 15.63 -7.91 -3.39
CA SER A 93 16.58 -7.62 -2.31
C SER A 93 16.85 -8.81 -1.37
N GLY A 94 16.14 -9.94 -1.54
CA GLY A 94 16.26 -11.10 -0.66
C GLY A 94 15.76 -10.85 0.78
N THR A 95 14.93 -9.83 0.98
CA THR A 95 14.39 -9.42 2.29
C THR A 95 12.97 -9.94 2.55
N PHE A 96 12.33 -10.56 1.56
CA PHE A 96 11.00 -11.13 1.70
C PHE A 96 10.94 -12.16 2.83
N LYS A 97 10.05 -11.94 3.79
CA LYS A 97 9.83 -12.81 4.94
C LYS A 97 8.35 -12.79 5.32
N LEU A 98 7.74 -13.97 5.48
CA LEU A 98 6.42 -14.09 6.10
C LEU A 98 6.58 -13.96 7.62
N ARG A 99 5.90 -12.98 8.23
CA ARG A 99 6.01 -12.71 9.67
C ARG A 99 4.61 -12.62 10.28
N LEU A 100 4.36 -13.44 11.32
CA LEU A 100 3.14 -13.40 12.14
C LEU A 100 3.32 -12.53 13.39
N ILE A 101 4.57 -12.36 13.82
CA ILE A 101 4.99 -11.52 14.94
C ILE A 101 6.00 -10.55 14.35
N SER A 102 5.62 -9.29 14.27
CA SER A 102 6.52 -8.22 13.90
C SER A 102 7.61 -8.12 14.98
N ASP A 103 8.86 -8.20 14.53
CA ASP A 103 10.11 -7.62 15.03
C ASP A 103 10.43 -7.62 16.53
N ASP A 104 11.71 -7.78 16.87
CA ASP A 104 12.22 -7.76 18.24
C ASP A 104 11.71 -6.56 19.05
N GLN A 105 11.54 -5.40 18.41
CA GLN A 105 11.00 -4.19 19.02
C GLN A 105 9.60 -4.40 19.63
N TRP A 106 8.77 -5.10 18.89
CA TRP A 106 7.39 -5.35 19.22
C TRP A 106 7.30 -6.44 20.31
N VAL A 107 8.14 -7.47 20.26
CA VAL A 107 8.28 -8.45 21.37
C VAL A 107 8.76 -7.78 22.65
N ARG A 108 9.67 -6.79 22.56
CA ARG A 108 10.14 -6.02 23.72
C ARG A 108 9.03 -5.22 24.41
N VAL A 109 8.10 -4.64 23.65
CA VAL A 109 7.03 -3.80 24.22
C VAL A 109 5.84 -4.62 24.71
N PHE A 110 5.39 -5.61 23.95
CA PHE A 110 4.13 -6.34 24.23
C PHE A 110 4.34 -7.78 24.73
N GLY A 111 5.60 -8.22 24.82
CA GLY A 111 5.94 -9.60 25.14
C GLY A 111 5.78 -10.56 23.94
N PRO A 112 6.07 -11.86 24.14
CA PRO A 112 6.06 -12.86 23.07
C PRO A 112 4.65 -13.37 22.72
N SER A 113 3.62 -12.99 23.47
CA SER A 113 2.25 -13.49 23.26
C SER A 113 1.56 -12.76 22.12
N VAL A 114 1.28 -13.52 21.04
CA VAL A 114 0.54 -13.02 19.87
C VAL A 114 -0.83 -12.49 20.29
N TRP A 115 -1.63 -13.30 20.97
CA TRP A 115 -3.01 -12.95 21.31
C TRP A 115 -3.15 -11.72 22.21
N LYS A 116 -2.26 -11.56 23.21
CA LYS A 116 -2.28 -10.36 24.06
C LYS A 116 -2.01 -9.08 23.28
N ARG A 117 -1.22 -9.17 22.20
CA ARG A 117 -0.95 -8.04 21.31
C ARG A 117 -2.17 -7.67 20.46
N TRP A 118 -2.82 -8.64 19.84
CA TRP A 118 -4.00 -8.40 19.00
C TRP A 118 -5.16 -7.79 19.78
N LEU A 119 -5.24 -8.02 21.09
CA LEU A 119 -6.22 -7.37 21.96
C LEU A 119 -5.83 -5.94 22.38
N ALA A 120 -4.55 -5.58 22.29
CA ALA A 120 -4.05 -4.26 22.67
C ALA A 120 -3.97 -3.27 21.48
N LEU A 121 -4.14 -3.75 20.25
CA LEU A 121 -4.24 -2.98 19.01
C LEU A 121 -5.71 -2.82 18.61
#